data_AF-A0A951KD68-F1
#
_entry.id   AF-A0A951KD68-F1
#
_cell.length_a   1.000
_cell.length_b   1.000
_cell.length_c   1.000
_cell.angle_alpha   90.00
_cell.angle_beta   90.00
_cell.angle_gamma   90.00
#
_symmetry.space_group_name_H-M   'P 1'
#
loop_
_entity.id
_entity.type
_entity.pdbx_description
1 polymer ?
#
loop_
_entity_poly.entity_id
_entity_poly.type
_entity_poly.pdbx_seq_one_letter_code
_entity_poly.pdbx_strand_id
1 'polypeptide(L)'
;MNETIREKRKSDPLIGPKLAGHALAQILISRLKDERGVHIETLLCALGSLAGYSCQASVRELLVKQGGEPEEKIFVIANGKDGKKYFFGDALNKPLAEDRYSVWSLAAGIAANLGCGQPVKLEEIFKHVAATVGGPEFGIPRIPEDHRPADPPSNWVKHGWPKALATVQEYCESPSEWPAAFGIAIQESMTQAKGVIDPCLALSIVMECAIPMSKVDAATL
;
A
#
# COMPACT_ATOMS: atom_id res chain seq x y z
N MET A 1 12.49 -15.32 10.74
CA MET A 1 13.50 -14.29 10.43
C MET A 1 14.91 -14.90 10.50
N ASN A 2 15.68 -14.77 9.42
CA ASN A 2 17.06 -15.26 9.27
C ASN A 2 18.02 -14.64 10.31
N GLU A 3 18.93 -15.43 10.90
CA GLU A 3 19.92 -14.97 11.89
C GLU A 3 20.78 -13.80 11.39
N THR A 4 21.09 -13.77 10.09
CA THR A 4 21.84 -12.66 9.47
C THR A 4 21.05 -11.35 9.49
N ILE A 5 19.72 -11.39 9.37
CA ILE A 5 18.86 -10.20 9.46
C ILE A 5 18.81 -9.70 10.90
N ARG A 6 18.73 -10.62 11.88
CA ARG A 6 18.75 -10.27 13.32
C ARG A 6 20.03 -9.54 13.71
N GLU A 7 21.18 -9.99 13.23
CA GLU A 7 22.45 -9.31 13.52
C GLU A 7 22.53 -7.92 12.87
N LYS A 8 22.15 -7.78 11.59
CA LYS A 8 22.14 -6.48 10.91
C LYS A 8 21.16 -5.47 11.52
N ARG A 9 20.08 -5.97 12.13
CA ARG A 9 19.06 -5.11 12.77
C ARG A 9 19.60 -4.30 13.94
N LYS A 10 20.70 -4.73 14.58
CA LYS A 10 21.38 -3.98 15.65
C LYS A 10 21.90 -2.61 15.19
N SER A 11 22.26 -2.48 13.91
CA SER A 11 22.75 -1.23 13.32
C SER A 11 21.76 -0.57 12.36
N ASP A 12 20.82 -1.34 11.79
CA ASP A 12 19.77 -0.84 10.91
C ASP A 12 18.39 -1.43 11.31
N PRO A 13 17.63 -0.74 12.19
CA PRO A 13 16.32 -1.22 12.63
C PRO A 13 15.32 -1.47 11.48
N LEU A 14 15.53 -0.86 10.30
CA LEU A 14 14.67 -1.01 9.13
C LEU A 14 15.19 -2.05 8.12
N ILE A 15 16.20 -2.86 8.47
CA ILE A 15 16.77 -3.83 7.54
C ILE A 15 15.73 -4.84 7.02
N GLY A 16 14.81 -5.31 7.88
CA GLY A 16 13.72 -6.20 7.50
C GLY A 16 12.80 -5.56 6.46
N PRO A 17 12.17 -4.40 6.78
CA PRO A 17 11.40 -3.61 5.82
C PRO A 17 12.12 -3.33 4.50
N LYS A 18 13.42 -3.00 4.54
CA LYS A 18 14.22 -2.70 3.33
C LYS A 18 14.37 -3.92 2.43
N LEU A 19 14.72 -5.07 3.00
CA LEU A 19 14.85 -6.32 2.23
C LEU A 19 13.49 -6.77 1.68
N ALA A 20 12.44 -6.68 2.49
CA ALA A 20 11.08 -6.97 2.05
C ALA A 20 10.64 -6.04 0.91
N GLY A 21 10.85 -4.73 1.05
CA GLY A 21 10.46 -3.73 0.05
C GLY A 21 11.16 -3.95 -1.28
N HIS A 22 12.46 -4.24 -1.24
CA HIS A 22 13.21 -4.61 -2.43
C HIS A 22 12.63 -5.88 -3.10
N ALA A 23 12.43 -6.95 -2.32
CA ALA A 23 11.87 -8.20 -2.85
C ALA A 23 10.47 -7.99 -3.46
N LEU A 24 9.60 -7.20 -2.80
CA LEU A 24 8.26 -6.87 -3.29
C LEU A 24 8.31 -6.13 -4.64
N ALA A 25 9.18 -5.12 -4.76
CA ALA A 25 9.37 -4.38 -6.00
C ALA A 25 9.83 -5.32 -7.13
N GLN A 26 10.85 -6.15 -6.88
CA GLN A 26 11.38 -7.09 -7.87
C GLN A 26 10.35 -8.15 -8.31
N ILE A 27 9.53 -8.65 -7.39
CA ILE A 27 8.45 -9.61 -7.70
C ILE A 27 7.43 -8.98 -8.66
N LEU A 28 6.98 -7.75 -8.37
CA LEU A 28 5.97 -7.09 -9.21
C LEU A 28 6.55 -6.64 -10.55
N ILE A 29 7.78 -6.09 -10.57
CA ILE A 29 8.50 -5.76 -11.81
C ILE A 29 8.62 -7.00 -12.69
N SER A 30 9.08 -8.12 -12.14
CA SER A 30 9.24 -9.36 -12.89
C SER A 30 7.92 -9.91 -13.43
N ARG A 31 6.83 -9.75 -12.67
CA ARG A 31 5.49 -10.18 -13.08
C ARG A 31 4.88 -9.30 -14.18
N LEU A 32 5.18 -8.00 -14.16
CA LEU A 32 4.59 -7.01 -15.06
C LEU A 32 5.43 -6.73 -16.32
N LYS A 33 6.66 -7.23 -16.37
CA LYS A 33 7.56 -7.02 -17.49
C LYS A 33 7.10 -7.82 -18.72
N ASP A 34 6.87 -7.11 -19.82
CA ASP A 34 6.66 -7.68 -21.15
C ASP A 34 7.81 -7.26 -22.11
N GLU A 35 7.64 -7.54 -23.40
CA GLU A 35 8.61 -7.16 -24.45
C GLU A 35 8.84 -5.64 -24.56
N ARG A 36 7.90 -4.83 -24.08
CA ARG A 36 7.94 -3.36 -24.10
C ARG A 36 8.40 -2.77 -22.77
N GLY A 37 8.70 -3.61 -21.78
CA GLY A 37 9.13 -3.20 -20.45
C GLY A 37 8.03 -3.32 -19.41
N VAL A 38 8.01 -2.41 -18.43
CA VAL A 38 7.02 -2.40 -17.36
C VAL A 38 6.13 -1.18 -17.52
N HIS A 39 4.82 -1.39 -17.57
CA HIS A 39 3.85 -0.29 -17.49
C HIS A 39 3.82 0.27 -16.06
N ILE A 40 4.39 1.47 -15.88
CA ILE A 40 4.68 2.00 -14.55
C ILE A 40 3.41 2.30 -13.75
N GLU A 41 2.36 2.75 -14.41
CA GLU A 41 1.05 3.03 -13.80
C GLU A 41 0.44 1.75 -13.22
N THR A 42 0.57 0.62 -13.92
CA THR A 42 0.16 -0.70 -13.40
C THR A 42 1.01 -1.12 -12.20
N LEU A 43 2.33 -0.91 -12.24
CA LEU A 43 3.22 -1.22 -11.11
C LEU A 43 2.87 -0.39 -9.87
N LEU A 44 2.68 0.91 -10.04
CA LEU A 44 2.33 1.83 -8.95
C LEU A 44 0.92 1.56 -8.40
N CYS A 45 -0.03 1.20 -9.27
CA CYS A 45 -1.35 0.73 -8.86
C CYS A 45 -1.26 -0.53 -8.00
N ALA A 46 -0.50 -1.54 -8.44
CA ALA A 46 -0.32 -2.79 -7.71
C ALA A 46 0.32 -2.54 -6.34
N LEU A 47 1.41 -1.77 -6.31
CA LEU A 47 2.12 -1.42 -5.07
C LEU A 47 1.25 -0.60 -4.13
N GLY A 48 0.57 0.44 -4.62
CA GLY A 48 -0.34 1.27 -3.81
C GLY A 48 -1.48 0.44 -3.22
N SER A 49 -2.10 -0.41 -4.03
CA SER A 49 -3.19 -1.31 -3.59
C SER A 49 -2.75 -2.25 -2.46
N LEU A 50 -1.61 -2.91 -2.65
CA LEU A 50 -1.06 -3.82 -1.64
C LEU A 50 -0.55 -3.08 -0.40
N ALA A 51 0.05 -1.90 -0.57
CA ALA A 51 0.48 -1.04 0.54
C ALA A 51 -0.71 -0.64 1.42
N GLY A 52 -1.78 -0.16 0.79
CA GLY A 52 -3.02 0.20 1.48
C GLY A 52 -3.60 -0.96 2.28
N TYR A 53 -3.76 -2.12 1.63
CA TYR A 53 -4.28 -3.32 2.31
C TYR A 53 -3.34 -3.80 3.42
N SER A 54 -2.02 -3.68 3.25
CA SER A 54 -1.03 -4.06 4.27
C SER A 54 -1.19 -3.27 5.57
N CYS A 55 -1.63 -2.01 5.51
CA CYS A 55 -1.94 -1.21 6.71
C CYS A 55 -3.02 -1.91 7.54
N GLN A 56 -4.12 -2.29 6.93
CA GLN A 56 -5.21 -2.96 7.63
C GLN A 56 -4.82 -4.37 8.08
N ALA A 57 -4.17 -5.13 7.21
CA ALA A 57 -3.72 -6.48 7.53
C ALA A 57 -2.73 -6.48 8.70
N SER A 58 -1.80 -5.52 8.76
CA SER A 58 -0.84 -5.38 9.86
C SER A 58 -1.53 -5.09 11.19
N VAL A 59 -2.53 -4.21 11.19
CA VAL A 59 -3.28 -3.81 12.39
C VAL A 59 -4.12 -4.98 12.89
N ARG A 60 -4.81 -5.67 11.98
CA ARG A 60 -5.59 -6.87 12.31
C ARG A 60 -4.69 -7.98 12.85
N GLU A 61 -3.55 -8.24 12.22
CA GLU A 61 -2.62 -9.25 12.69
C GLU A 61 -2.07 -8.92 14.08
N LEU A 62 -1.58 -7.70 14.27
CA LEU A 62 -0.92 -7.29 15.52
C LEU A 62 -1.90 -7.15 16.69
N LEU A 63 -3.01 -6.44 16.51
CA LEU A 63 -3.89 -6.07 17.62
C LEU A 63 -5.00 -7.07 17.86
N VAL A 64 -5.58 -7.64 16.80
CA VAL A 64 -6.71 -8.57 16.92
C VAL A 64 -6.20 -10.00 17.13
N LYS A 65 -5.39 -10.51 16.21
CA LYS A 65 -4.96 -11.92 16.28
C LYS A 65 -3.88 -12.17 17.34
N GLN A 66 -2.84 -11.33 17.38
CA GLN A 66 -1.75 -11.50 18.35
C GLN A 66 -2.07 -10.83 19.70
N GLY A 67 -2.68 -9.65 19.67
CA GLY A 67 -3.06 -8.90 20.87
C GLY A 67 -4.36 -9.36 21.54
N GLY A 68 -5.22 -10.11 20.84
CA GLY A 68 -6.49 -10.63 21.37
C GLY A 68 -7.60 -9.57 21.52
N GLU A 69 -7.43 -8.38 20.94
CA GLU A 69 -8.44 -7.33 21.00
C GLU A 69 -9.62 -7.62 20.06
N PRO A 70 -10.88 -7.37 20.47
CA PRO A 70 -12.03 -7.49 19.56
C PRO A 70 -11.88 -6.58 18.33
N GLU A 71 -12.26 -7.07 17.14
CA GLU A 71 -12.09 -6.33 15.88
C GLU A 71 -12.84 -4.99 15.89
N GLU A 72 -14.02 -4.95 16.50
CA GLU A 72 -14.88 -3.77 16.65
C GLU A 72 -14.29 -2.70 17.57
N LYS A 73 -13.32 -3.07 18.43
CA LYS A 73 -12.58 -2.12 19.26
C LYS A 73 -11.43 -1.47 18.48
N ILE A 74 -10.90 -2.16 17.49
CA ILE A 74 -9.75 -1.71 16.68
C ILE A 74 -10.21 -0.94 15.44
N PHE A 75 -11.30 -1.37 14.82
CA PHE A 75 -11.82 -0.80 13.59
C PHE A 75 -13.25 -0.29 13.75
N VAL A 76 -13.52 0.85 13.11
CA VAL A 76 -14.87 1.28 12.78
C VAL A 76 -15.32 0.48 11.56
N ILE A 77 -16.25 -0.45 11.74
CA ILE A 77 -16.75 -1.32 10.68
C ILE A 77 -18.00 -0.70 10.06
N ALA A 78 -17.93 -0.37 8.78
CA ALA A 78 -19.05 0.12 7.98
C ALA A 78 -19.58 -0.97 7.04
N ASN A 79 -20.89 -1.05 6.89
CA ASN A 79 -21.51 -1.86 5.84
C ASN A 79 -21.68 -0.98 4.60
N GLY A 80 -21.06 -1.37 3.49
CA GLY A 80 -21.21 -0.67 2.22
C GLY A 80 -22.56 -0.91 1.57
N LYS A 81 -22.87 -0.10 0.56
CA LYS A 81 -24.12 -0.22 -0.23
C LYS A 81 -24.22 -1.55 -0.99
N ASP A 82 -23.10 -2.23 -1.18
CA ASP A 82 -22.98 -3.55 -1.78
C ASP A 82 -23.10 -4.71 -0.76
N GLY A 83 -23.37 -4.39 0.51
CA GLY A 83 -23.48 -5.38 1.59
C GLY A 83 -22.14 -5.91 2.12
N LYS A 84 -21.00 -5.40 1.64
CA LYS A 84 -19.68 -5.78 2.12
C LYS A 84 -19.26 -4.96 3.35
N LYS A 85 -18.32 -5.50 4.13
CA LYS A 85 -17.72 -4.80 5.26
C LYS A 85 -16.52 -3.97 4.82
N TYR A 86 -16.43 -2.77 5.38
CA TYR A 86 -15.33 -1.84 5.18
C TYR A 86 -14.80 -1.35 6.53
N PHE A 87 -13.49 -1.13 6.61
CA PHE A 87 -12.79 -0.88 7.87
C PHE A 87 -12.17 0.51 7.90
N PHE A 88 -12.46 1.26 8.95
CA PHE A 88 -11.98 2.62 9.21
C PHE A 88 -11.41 2.72 10.63
N GLY A 89 -10.83 3.87 10.97
CA GLY A 89 -10.38 4.20 12.32
C GLY A 89 -8.89 4.57 12.40
N ASP A 90 -8.52 5.15 13.53
CA ASP A 90 -7.20 5.76 13.73
C ASP A 90 -6.07 4.72 13.71
N ALA A 91 -6.32 3.52 14.22
CA ALA A 91 -5.37 2.41 14.17
C ALA A 91 -4.92 2.09 12.72
N LEU A 92 -5.83 2.25 11.76
CA LEU A 92 -5.56 2.09 10.33
C LEU A 92 -4.93 3.34 9.71
N ASN A 93 -5.39 4.53 10.09
CA ASN A 93 -4.86 5.80 9.56
C ASN A 93 -3.39 6.01 9.93
N LYS A 94 -2.96 5.52 11.10
CA LYS A 94 -1.57 5.63 11.55
C LYS A 94 -0.54 5.07 10.56
N PRO A 95 -0.56 3.78 10.19
CA PRO A 95 0.37 3.23 9.19
C PRO A 95 0.09 3.69 7.76
N LEU A 96 -1.09 4.25 7.47
CA LEU A 96 -1.45 4.71 6.13
C LEU A 96 -0.98 6.15 5.84
N ALA A 97 -1.13 7.05 6.81
CA ALA A 97 -0.99 8.50 6.60
C ALA A 97 -0.22 9.27 7.70
N GLU A 98 -0.24 8.82 8.96
CA GLU A 98 0.16 9.69 10.09
C GLU A 98 1.55 9.37 10.67
N ASP A 99 2.02 8.13 10.56
CA ASP A 99 3.32 7.73 11.07
C ASP A 99 4.48 8.22 10.15
N ARG A 100 5.67 8.41 10.73
CA ARG A 100 6.89 8.78 9.99
C ARG A 100 7.28 7.79 8.89
N TYR A 101 6.90 6.52 9.05
CA TYR A 101 7.11 5.46 8.06
C TYR A 101 5.79 4.96 7.46
N SER A 102 4.73 5.77 7.54
CA SER A 102 3.48 5.48 6.87
C SER A 102 3.66 5.40 5.36
N VAL A 103 2.73 4.73 4.68
CA VAL A 103 2.71 4.63 3.22
C VAL A 103 2.77 6.02 2.58
N TRP A 104 1.98 6.98 3.07
CA TRP A 104 2.05 8.37 2.65
C TRP A 104 3.42 8.99 2.88
N SER A 105 3.96 8.95 4.11
CA SER A 105 5.23 9.61 4.44
C SER A 105 6.37 9.13 3.53
N LEU A 106 6.41 7.83 3.23
CA LEU A 106 7.43 7.24 2.35
C LEU A 106 7.21 7.62 0.88
N ALA A 107 5.96 7.52 0.38
CA ALA A 107 5.62 7.83 -1.01
C ALA A 107 5.74 9.33 -1.32
N ALA A 108 5.22 10.19 -0.46
CA ALA A 108 5.31 11.64 -0.60
C ALA A 108 6.77 12.11 -0.47
N GLY A 109 7.55 11.51 0.43
CA GLY A 109 8.97 11.80 0.59
C GLY A 109 9.77 11.53 -0.69
N ILE A 110 9.56 10.39 -1.36
CA ILE A 110 10.23 10.13 -2.63
C ILE A 110 9.70 11.00 -3.76
N ALA A 111 8.39 11.26 -3.82
CA ALA A 111 7.80 12.13 -4.84
C ALA A 111 8.40 13.54 -4.77
N ALA A 112 8.52 14.10 -3.55
CA ALA A 112 9.16 15.40 -3.31
C ALA A 112 10.64 15.38 -3.74
N ASN A 113 11.40 14.34 -3.38
CA ASN A 113 12.80 14.18 -3.82
C ASN A 113 12.94 14.09 -5.35
N LEU A 114 11.93 13.54 -6.03
CA LEU A 114 11.89 13.47 -7.50
C LEU A 114 11.38 14.75 -8.16
N GLY A 115 10.97 15.76 -7.40
CA GLY A 115 10.57 17.08 -7.91
C GLY A 115 9.08 17.37 -7.87
N CYS A 116 8.26 16.56 -7.18
CA CYS A 116 6.85 16.88 -7.01
C CYS A 116 6.68 18.13 -6.12
N GLY A 117 6.32 19.27 -6.74
CA GLY A 117 6.10 20.53 -6.03
C GLY A 117 4.69 20.70 -5.46
N GLN A 118 3.71 19.93 -5.97
CA GLN A 118 2.31 20.00 -5.57
C GLN A 118 1.75 18.59 -5.37
N PRO A 119 1.95 17.98 -4.20
CA PRO A 119 1.44 16.65 -3.94
C PRO A 119 -0.09 16.63 -3.88
N VAL A 120 -0.67 15.46 -4.13
CA VAL A 120 -2.10 15.24 -3.96
C VAL A 120 -2.55 15.55 -2.53
N LYS A 121 -3.77 16.06 -2.38
CA LYS A 121 -4.37 16.33 -1.07
C LYS A 121 -5.01 15.07 -0.53
N LEU A 122 -4.41 14.47 0.49
CA LEU A 122 -4.91 13.24 1.09
C LEU A 122 -6.36 13.36 1.58
N GLU A 123 -6.72 14.52 2.14
CA GLU A 123 -8.05 14.78 2.68
C GLU A 123 -9.12 14.65 1.59
N GLU A 124 -8.81 15.06 0.36
CA GLU A 124 -9.71 14.94 -0.78
C GLU A 124 -9.90 13.47 -1.21
N ILE A 125 -8.84 12.66 -1.11
CA ILE A 125 -8.92 11.21 -1.38
C ILE A 125 -9.72 10.50 -0.29
N PHE A 126 -9.44 10.77 0.99
CA PHE A 126 -10.21 10.21 2.10
C PHE A 126 -11.69 10.56 2.03
N LYS A 127 -12.01 11.83 1.74
CA LYS A 127 -13.40 12.28 1.59
C LYS A 127 -14.10 11.57 0.45
N HIS A 128 -13.43 11.42 -0.70
CA HIS A 128 -13.99 10.70 -1.84
C HIS A 128 -14.25 9.24 -1.51
N VAL A 129 -13.25 8.54 -0.95
CA VAL A 129 -13.36 7.13 -0.56
C VAL A 129 -14.50 6.92 0.43
N ALA A 130 -14.60 7.76 1.47
CA ALA A 130 -15.70 7.68 2.44
C ALA A 130 -17.08 7.87 1.78
N ALA A 131 -17.18 8.76 0.79
CA ALA A 131 -18.44 9.03 0.08
C ALA A 131 -18.83 7.92 -0.92
N THR A 132 -17.86 7.18 -1.45
CA THR A 132 -18.10 6.17 -2.49
C THR A 132 -18.18 4.74 -1.98
N VAL A 133 -17.80 4.45 -0.73
CA VAL A 133 -17.80 3.10 -0.14
C VAL A 133 -19.05 2.26 -0.49
N GLY A 134 -18.78 1.05 -1.01
CA GLY A 134 -19.80 0.10 -1.48
C GLY A 134 -20.53 0.52 -2.75
N GLY A 135 -20.17 1.64 -3.38
CA GLY A 135 -20.69 2.11 -4.66
C GLY A 135 -19.76 1.80 -5.84
N PRO A 136 -20.21 2.05 -7.07
CA PRO A 136 -19.47 1.73 -8.30
C PRO A 136 -18.14 2.50 -8.44
N GLU A 137 -18.06 3.70 -7.86
CA GLU A 137 -16.87 4.55 -7.89
C GLU A 137 -15.83 4.18 -6.81
N PHE A 138 -16.17 3.27 -5.89
CA PHE A 138 -15.25 2.90 -4.81
C PHE A 138 -14.01 2.18 -5.35
N GLY A 139 -12.84 2.69 -5.00
CA GLY A 139 -11.58 2.06 -5.38
C GLY A 139 -11.19 2.23 -6.84
N ILE A 140 -11.89 3.09 -7.59
CA ILE A 140 -11.51 3.48 -8.95
C ILE A 140 -10.60 4.71 -8.87
N PRO A 141 -9.31 4.61 -9.26
CA PRO A 141 -8.39 5.74 -9.15
C PRO A 141 -8.82 6.91 -10.04
N ARG A 142 -8.85 8.13 -9.47
CA ARG A 142 -9.22 9.35 -10.21
C ARG A 142 -7.99 9.94 -10.93
N ILE A 143 -7.56 9.28 -11.99
CA ILE A 143 -6.36 9.62 -12.76
C ILE A 143 -6.67 9.82 -14.26
N PRO A 144 -5.82 10.54 -15.02
CA PRO A 144 -6.05 10.77 -16.45
C PRO A 144 -6.15 9.46 -17.25
N GLU A 145 -6.94 9.46 -18.32
CA GLU A 145 -7.24 8.26 -19.12
C GLU A 145 -5.98 7.57 -19.66
N ASP A 146 -5.02 8.36 -20.17
CA ASP A 146 -3.77 7.84 -20.75
C ASP A 146 -2.81 7.24 -19.71
N HIS A 147 -3.14 7.34 -18.42
CA HIS A 147 -2.36 6.81 -17.30
C HIS A 147 -3.12 5.72 -16.52
N ARG A 148 -4.22 5.19 -17.08
CA ARG A 148 -5.00 4.16 -16.39
C ARG A 148 -4.21 2.87 -16.20
N PRO A 149 -4.23 2.25 -15.01
CA PRO A 149 -3.58 0.97 -14.80
C PRO A 149 -4.36 -0.11 -15.57
N ALA A 150 -3.67 -1.19 -15.95
CA ALA A 150 -4.28 -2.28 -16.71
C ALA A 150 -5.34 -3.07 -15.91
N ASP A 151 -5.23 -3.08 -14.57
CA ASP A 151 -6.10 -3.81 -13.66
C ASP A 151 -6.62 -2.91 -12.54
N PRO A 152 -7.86 -3.12 -12.07
CA PRO A 152 -8.40 -2.39 -10.94
C PRO A 152 -7.65 -2.72 -9.63
N PRO A 153 -7.54 -1.77 -8.68
CA PRO A 153 -6.85 -1.97 -7.40
C PRO A 153 -7.26 -3.24 -6.63
N SER A 154 -8.53 -3.59 -6.66
CA SER A 154 -9.07 -4.77 -5.97
C SER A 154 -8.46 -6.08 -6.47
N ASN A 155 -8.13 -6.19 -7.76
CA ASN A 155 -7.52 -7.40 -8.32
C ASN A 155 -6.12 -7.64 -7.73
N TRP A 156 -5.36 -6.57 -7.49
CA TRP A 156 -4.03 -6.67 -6.89
C TRP A 156 -4.09 -7.16 -5.45
N VAL A 157 -5.06 -6.71 -4.66
CA VAL A 157 -5.27 -7.24 -3.32
C VAL A 157 -5.71 -8.70 -3.38
N LYS A 158 -6.75 -9.01 -4.17
CA LYS A 158 -7.33 -10.36 -4.28
C LYS A 158 -6.31 -11.43 -4.69
N HIS A 159 -5.47 -11.13 -5.68
CA HIS A 159 -4.56 -12.11 -6.27
C HIS A 159 -3.09 -11.92 -5.86
N GLY A 160 -2.70 -10.72 -5.45
CA GLY A 160 -1.32 -10.40 -5.09
C GLY A 160 -1.02 -10.57 -3.60
N TRP A 161 -2.02 -10.40 -2.73
CA TRP A 161 -1.78 -10.40 -1.28
C TRP A 161 -1.13 -11.67 -0.73
N PRO A 162 -1.53 -12.91 -1.09
CA PRO A 162 -0.93 -14.11 -0.51
C PRO A 162 0.59 -14.19 -0.71
N LYS A 163 1.08 -13.85 -1.91
CA LYS A 163 2.51 -13.85 -2.21
C LYS A 163 3.22 -12.70 -1.50
N ALA A 164 2.61 -11.51 -1.48
CA ALA A 164 3.20 -10.34 -0.84
C ALA A 164 3.29 -10.51 0.69
N LEU A 165 2.27 -11.12 1.30
CA LEU A 165 2.25 -11.48 2.72
C LEU A 165 3.39 -12.44 3.07
N ALA A 166 3.59 -13.50 2.28
CA ALA A 166 4.69 -14.43 2.49
C ALA A 166 6.06 -13.72 2.45
N THR A 167 6.23 -12.77 1.53
CA THR A 167 7.46 -11.97 1.43
C THR A 167 7.69 -11.11 2.67
N VAL A 168 6.70 -10.35 3.14
CA VAL A 168 6.89 -9.54 4.35
C VAL A 168 7.08 -10.41 5.60
N GLN A 169 6.44 -11.57 5.69
CA GLN A 169 6.64 -12.51 6.81
C GLN A 169 8.03 -13.17 6.82
N GLU A 170 8.71 -13.24 5.67
CA GLU A 170 10.07 -13.78 5.57
C GLU A 170 11.10 -12.82 6.19
N TYR A 171 10.97 -11.52 5.92
CA TYR A 171 11.98 -10.50 6.23
C TYR A 171 11.62 -9.60 7.43
N CYS A 172 10.35 -9.26 7.62
CA CYS A 172 9.91 -8.39 8.71
C CYS A 172 9.85 -9.16 10.04
N GLU A 173 10.15 -8.46 11.12
CA GLU A 173 10.10 -9.01 12.48
C GLU A 173 8.69 -9.00 13.07
N SER A 174 7.90 -7.98 12.73
CA SER A 174 6.57 -7.74 13.27
C SER A 174 5.60 -7.29 12.17
N PRO A 175 4.29 -7.55 12.29
CA PRO A 175 3.29 -7.02 11.36
C PRO A 175 3.33 -5.50 11.20
N SER A 176 3.70 -4.75 12.26
CA SER A 176 3.82 -3.28 12.20
C SER A 176 4.83 -2.78 11.16
N GLU A 177 5.72 -3.65 10.67
CA GLU A 177 6.72 -3.33 9.65
C GLU A 177 6.22 -3.49 8.22
N TRP A 178 5.12 -4.22 7.99
CA TRP A 178 4.65 -4.52 6.64
C TRP A 178 4.34 -3.26 5.83
N PRO A 179 3.63 -2.23 6.36
CA PRO A 179 3.34 -1.02 5.60
C PRO A 179 4.60 -0.27 5.16
N ALA A 180 5.62 -0.22 6.02
CA ALA A 180 6.90 0.40 5.71
C ALA A 180 7.64 -0.37 4.60
N ALA A 181 7.56 -1.70 4.58
CA ALA A 181 8.13 -2.51 3.48
C ALA A 181 7.51 -2.15 2.12
N PHE A 182 6.18 -2.04 2.05
CA PHE A 182 5.52 -1.61 0.83
C PHE A 182 5.84 -0.15 0.47
N GLY A 183 5.92 0.74 1.46
CA GLY A 183 6.38 2.12 1.24
C GLY A 183 7.78 2.18 0.62
N ILE A 184 8.71 1.34 1.09
CA ILE A 184 10.07 1.23 0.50
C ILE A 184 10.01 0.67 -0.93
N ALA A 185 9.16 -0.32 -1.20
CA ALA A 185 8.96 -0.84 -2.56
C ALA A 185 8.45 0.24 -3.53
N ILE A 186 7.57 1.12 -3.04
CA ILE A 186 7.10 2.30 -3.79
C ILE A 186 8.26 3.27 -4.04
N GLN A 187 9.09 3.56 -3.03
CA GLN A 187 10.26 4.44 -3.20
C GLN A 187 11.23 3.92 -4.26
N GLU A 188 11.54 2.63 -4.22
CA GLU A 188 12.40 1.97 -5.20
C GLU A 188 11.79 2.08 -6.62
N SER A 189 10.50 1.78 -6.76
CA SER A 189 9.81 1.78 -8.05
C SER A 189 9.66 3.19 -8.65
N MET A 190 9.33 4.19 -7.82
CA MET A 190 9.28 5.60 -8.26
C MET A 190 10.67 6.12 -8.66
N THR A 191 11.72 5.69 -7.96
CA THR A 191 13.11 6.05 -8.32
C THR A 191 13.48 5.46 -9.68
N GLN A 192 13.15 4.19 -9.94
CA GLN A 192 13.40 3.53 -11.23
C GLN A 192 12.57 4.16 -12.36
N ALA A 193 11.41 4.72 -12.05
CA ALA A 193 10.53 5.38 -13.00
C ALA A 193 10.88 6.86 -13.28
N LYS A 194 11.99 7.36 -12.73
CA LYS A 194 12.38 8.76 -12.91
C LYS A 194 12.49 9.11 -14.40
N GLY A 195 11.75 10.14 -14.81
CA GLY A 195 11.71 10.61 -16.20
C GLY A 195 10.73 9.85 -17.09
N VAL A 196 10.04 8.81 -16.57
CA VAL A 196 8.99 8.08 -17.29
C VAL A 196 7.60 8.61 -16.94
N ILE A 197 7.37 8.92 -15.67
CA ILE A 197 6.09 9.45 -15.15
C ILE A 197 6.34 10.70 -14.31
N ASP A 198 5.39 11.64 -14.34
CA ASP A 198 5.41 12.79 -13.44
C ASP A 198 5.37 12.32 -11.96
N PRO A 199 6.26 12.79 -11.08
CA PRO A 199 6.31 12.34 -9.69
C PRO A 199 5.05 12.63 -8.88
N CYS A 200 4.32 13.72 -9.17
CA CYS A 200 3.05 14.01 -8.49
C CYS A 200 1.95 13.08 -8.97
N LEU A 201 1.91 12.75 -10.26
CA LEU A 201 1.02 11.74 -10.81
C LEU A 201 1.31 10.35 -10.24
N ALA A 202 2.58 9.96 -10.14
CA ALA A 202 2.97 8.68 -9.54
C ALA A 202 2.48 8.58 -8.08
N LEU A 203 2.65 9.66 -7.30
CA LEU A 203 2.11 9.75 -5.95
C LEU A 203 0.58 9.66 -5.93
N SER A 204 -0.09 10.33 -6.87
CA SER A 204 -1.54 10.28 -7.03
C SER A 204 -2.04 8.85 -7.25
N ILE A 205 -1.44 8.12 -8.19
CA ILE A 205 -1.78 6.72 -8.48
C ILE A 205 -1.64 5.87 -7.22
N VAL A 206 -0.51 5.97 -6.53
CA VAL A 206 -0.24 5.20 -5.31
C VAL A 206 -1.32 5.46 -4.25
N MET A 207 -1.64 6.72 -3.96
CA MET A 207 -2.56 7.06 -2.86
C MET A 207 -4.04 6.88 -3.21
N GLU A 208 -4.44 7.12 -4.46
CA GLU A 208 -5.78 6.81 -4.98
C GLU A 208 -6.06 5.29 -4.93
N CYS A 209 -5.03 4.45 -5.01
CA CYS A 209 -5.16 3.00 -4.82
C CYS A 209 -5.06 2.58 -3.34
N ALA A 210 -4.11 3.13 -2.59
CA ALA A 210 -3.82 2.70 -1.22
C ALA A 210 -4.96 3.01 -0.24
N ILE A 211 -5.56 4.20 -0.32
CA ILE A 211 -6.59 4.60 0.63
C ILE A 211 -7.83 3.70 0.54
N PRO A 212 -8.47 3.47 -0.62
CA PRO A 212 -9.62 2.57 -0.68
C PRO A 212 -9.25 1.12 -0.36
N MET A 213 -8.10 0.63 -0.82
CA MET A 213 -7.67 -0.75 -0.53
C MET A 213 -7.28 -0.98 0.92
N SER A 214 -7.02 0.07 1.70
CA SER A 214 -6.90 -0.04 3.16
C SER A 214 -8.23 -0.36 3.85
N LYS A 215 -9.37 -0.14 3.19
CA LYS A 215 -10.70 -0.29 3.79
C LYS A 215 -11.34 -1.65 3.52
N VAL A 216 -10.85 -2.41 2.54
CA VAL A 216 -11.54 -3.62 2.06
C VAL A 216 -11.30 -4.83 2.96
N ASP A 217 -12.23 -5.78 2.94
CA ASP A 217 -11.98 -7.15 3.39
C ASP A 217 -11.53 -8.02 2.22
N ALA A 218 -10.31 -8.58 2.24
CA ALA A 218 -9.86 -9.47 1.17
C ALA A 218 -10.73 -10.73 1.03
N ALA A 219 -11.44 -11.16 2.10
CA ALA A 219 -12.36 -12.29 2.02
C ALA A 219 -13.60 -12.01 1.16
N THR A 220 -13.87 -10.73 0.84
CA THR A 220 -15.06 -10.29 0.09
C THR A 220 -14.75 -9.66 -1.27
N LEU A 221 -13.47 -9.70 -1.70
CA LEU A 221 -13.02 -9.22 -3.01
C LEU A 221 -13.22 -10.26 -4.12
#